data_AF-A0A4Q9B5Y3-F1
#
_entry.id   AF-A0A4Q9B5Y3-F1
#
_cell.length_a   1.000
_cell.length_b   1.000
_cell.length_c   1.000
_cell.angle_alpha   90.00
_cell.angle_beta   90.00
_cell.angle_gamma   90.00
#
_symmetry.space_group_name_H-M   'P 1'
#
loop_
_entity.id
_entity.type
_entity.pdbx_description
1 polymer ?
#
loop_
_entity_poly.entity_id
_entity_poly.type
_entity_poly.pdbx_seq_one_letter_code
_entity_poly.pdbx_strand_id
1 'polypeptide(L)'
;MKARLRLTLNGHAPQGLPLEVRLEGPEVRGLLRQESPALGEVRLPFRARLEGERLVALPLPPPCLWVEGWARPTREGLELELEVALVLPPGQSWGERAFGRILEALLLRALEALSHRSRSPV
;
A
#
# COMPACT_ATOMS: atom_id res chain seq x y z
N MET A 1 -7.65 8.64 -5.81
CA MET A 1 -7.86 8.63 -4.35
C MET A 1 -6.52 8.61 -3.63
N LYS A 2 -6.36 9.30 -2.50
CA LYS A 2 -5.15 9.30 -1.65
C LYS A 2 -5.53 8.96 -0.21
N ALA A 3 -4.68 8.23 0.51
CA ALA A 3 -4.87 7.90 1.91
C ALA A 3 -3.54 7.94 2.66
N ARG A 4 -3.58 8.23 3.96
CA ARG A 4 -2.41 8.20 4.83
C ARG A 4 -2.48 7.00 5.77
N LEU A 5 -1.39 6.25 5.86
CA LEU A 5 -1.25 5.05 6.66
C LEU A 5 -0.04 5.20 7.58
N ARG A 6 -0.18 4.80 8.84
CA ARG A 6 0.93 4.70 9.79
C ARG A 6 1.16 3.25 10.15
N LEU A 7 2.36 2.74 9.91
CA LEU A 7 2.76 1.36 10.21
C LEU A 7 4.01 1.38 11.08
N THR A 8 4.12 0.41 11.98
CA THR A 8 5.37 0.16 12.72
C THR A 8 5.93 -1.19 12.28
N LEU A 9 7.14 -1.19 11.73
CA LEU A 9 7.87 -2.39 11.34
C LEU A 9 8.85 -2.76 12.46
N ASN A 10 8.45 -3.69 13.32
CA ASN A 10 9.26 -4.16 14.47
C ASN A 10 10.15 -5.36 14.07
N GLY A 11 10.83 -5.28 12.93
CA GLY A 11 11.68 -6.36 12.40
C GLY A 11 10.94 -7.59 11.86
N HIS A 12 9.61 -7.64 12.01
CA HIS A 12 8.75 -8.68 11.45
C HIS A 12 7.73 -8.03 10.52
N ALA A 13 7.49 -8.64 9.35
CA ALA A 13 6.41 -8.19 8.48
C ALA A 13 5.07 -8.33 9.23
N PRO A 14 4.15 -7.35 9.13
CA PRO A 14 2.85 -7.45 9.79
C PRO A 14 2.12 -8.72 9.34
N GLN A 15 1.91 -9.67 10.24
CA GLN A 15 1.25 -10.93 9.91
C GLN A 15 -0.27 -10.72 9.86
N GLY A 16 -0.93 -11.32 8.87
CA GLY A 16 -2.39 -11.24 8.72
C GLY A 16 -2.91 -9.89 8.22
N LEU A 17 -2.04 -9.00 7.73
CA LEU A 17 -2.46 -7.83 6.96
C LEU A 17 -2.56 -8.18 5.47
N PRO A 18 -3.46 -7.53 4.72
CA PRO A 18 -3.52 -7.66 3.27
C PRO A 18 -2.30 -7.05 2.55
N LEU A 19 -1.26 -6.64 3.28
CA LEU A 19 -0.13 -5.86 2.80
C LEU A 19 1.16 -6.63 3.05
N GLU A 20 1.81 -7.04 1.96
CA GLU A 20 3.18 -7.56 1.99
C GLU A 20 4.16 -6.40 1.79
N VAL A 21 5.19 -6.32 2.64
CA VAL A 21 6.27 -5.32 2.53
C VAL A 21 7.61 -6.02 2.64
N ARG A 22 8.53 -5.71 1.73
CA ARG A 22 9.91 -6.21 1.69
C ARG A 22 10.87 -5.05 1.52
N LEU A 23 11.97 -5.09 2.27
CA LEU A 23 13.07 -4.15 2.14
C LEU A 23 14.23 -4.86 1.42
N GLU A 24 14.62 -4.35 0.26
CA GLU A 24 15.74 -4.84 -0.56
C GLU A 24 16.77 -3.72 -0.72
N GLY A 25 17.71 -3.63 0.23
CA GLY A 25 18.63 -2.49 0.31
C GLY A 25 17.87 -1.18 0.56
N PRO A 26 18.02 -0.13 -0.28
CA PRO A 26 17.25 1.10 -0.15
C PRO A 26 15.84 1.00 -0.77
N GLU A 27 15.46 -0.12 -1.38
CA GLU A 27 14.13 -0.25 -1.98
C GLU A 27 13.12 -0.88 -1.03
N VAL A 28 11.95 -0.25 -0.96
CA VAL A 28 10.75 -0.82 -0.35
C VAL A 28 9.84 -1.31 -1.47
N ARG A 29 9.55 -2.60 -1.45
CA ARG A 29 8.61 -3.26 -2.36
C ARG A 29 7.45 -3.79 -1.57
N GLY A 30 6.27 -3.77 -2.17
CA GLY A 30 5.15 -4.43 -1.52
C GLY A 30 3.98 -4.69 -2.45
N LEU A 31 3.03 -5.42 -1.88
CA LEU A 31 1.87 -5.92 -2.59
C LEU A 31 0.66 -5.84 -1.67
N LEU A 32 -0.36 -5.11 -2.09
CA LEU A 32 -1.66 -5.17 -1.46
C LEU A 32 -2.49 -6.26 -2.14
N ARG A 33 -2.96 -7.25 -1.36
CA ARG A 33 -3.79 -8.37 -1.81
C ARG A 33 -5.20 -8.20 -1.25
N GLN A 34 -6.20 -8.26 -2.12
CA GLN A 34 -7.61 -8.18 -1.75
C GLN A 34 -8.42 -9.18 -2.54
N GLU A 35 -9.29 -9.90 -1.85
CA GLU A 35 -10.29 -10.74 -2.51
C GLU A 35 -11.47 -9.89 -2.96
N SER A 36 -11.87 -10.07 -4.22
CA SER A 36 -13.02 -9.44 -4.83
C SER A 36 -13.97 -10.51 -5.35
N PRO A 37 -15.25 -10.54 -4.91
CA PRO A 37 -16.23 -11.47 -5.46
C PRO A 37 -16.39 -11.38 -6.98
N ALA A 38 -16.16 -10.20 -7.54
CA ALA A 38 -16.31 -9.95 -8.98
C ALA A 38 -15.02 -10.17 -9.79
N LEU A 39 -13.84 -10.03 -9.16
CA LEU A 39 -12.54 -10.01 -9.85
C LEU A 39 -11.58 -11.12 -9.40
N GLY A 40 -11.96 -11.92 -8.41
CA GLY A 40 -11.05 -12.83 -7.71
C GLY A 40 -10.00 -12.07 -6.90
N GLU A 41 -8.80 -12.63 -6.79
CA GLU A 41 -7.69 -11.98 -6.09
C GLU A 41 -7.15 -10.79 -6.89
N VAL A 42 -7.26 -9.59 -6.31
CA VAL A 42 -6.67 -8.37 -6.84
C VAL A 42 -5.32 -8.13 -6.15
N ARG A 43 -4.30 -7.88 -6.97
CA ARG A 43 -2.93 -7.60 -6.53
C ARG A 43 -2.54 -6.19 -6.98
N LEU A 44 -2.28 -5.29 -6.04
CA LEU A 44 -1.84 -3.93 -6.32
C LEU A 44 -0.41 -3.74 -5.82
N PRO A 45 0.60 -3.80 -6.71
CA PRO A 45 1.99 -3.65 -6.34
C PRO A 45 2.33 -2.18 -6.08
N PHE A 46 3.31 -1.95 -5.23
CA PHE A 46 4.02 -0.68 -5.13
C PHE A 46 5.52 -0.90 -5.01
N ARG A 47 6.25 0.15 -5.37
CA ARG A 47 7.69 0.24 -5.19
C ARG A 47 8.03 1.66 -4.79
N ALA A 48 8.92 1.78 -3.82
CA ALA A 48 9.45 3.04 -3.35
C ALA A 48 10.94 2.89 -3.05
N ARG A 49 11.66 4.00 -3.03
CA ARG A 49 13.06 4.09 -2.63
C ARG A 49 13.17 4.95 -1.38
N LEU A 50 13.96 4.46 -0.43
CA LEU A 50 14.33 5.18 0.77
C LEU A 50 15.50 6.12 0.44
N GLU A 51 15.27 7.42 0.63
CA GLU A 51 16.25 8.48 0.49
C GLU A 51 16.39 9.19 1.84
N GLY A 52 17.33 8.71 2.67
CA GLY A 52 17.40 9.11 4.07
C GLY A 52 16.18 8.58 4.83
N GLU A 53 15.37 9.50 5.38
CA GLU A 53 14.09 9.16 6.03
C GLU A 53 12.89 9.23 5.07
N ARG A 54 13.09 9.62 3.81
CA ARG A 54 11.98 9.83 2.87
C ARG A 54 11.75 8.59 2.01
N LEU A 55 10.48 8.19 1.86
CA LEU A 55 10.06 7.21 0.86
C LEU A 55 9.58 7.94 -0.40
N VAL A 56 10.27 7.68 -1.51
CA VAL A 56 9.96 8.25 -2.83
C VAL A 56 9.41 7.14 -3.71
N ALA A 57 8.22 7.33 -4.25
CA ALA A 57 7.58 6.34 -5.11
C ALA A 57 8.40 6.10 -6.38
N LEU A 58 8.47 4.84 -6.79
CA LEU A 58 9.03 4.44 -8.07
C LEU A 58 7.88 4.08 -9.02
N PRO A 59 7.92 4.53 -10.28
CA PRO A 59 6.82 4.31 -11.22
C PRO A 59 6.66 2.82 -11.53
N LEU A 60 5.41 2.38 -11.63
CA LEU A 60 5.01 1.04 -12.02
C LEU A 60 3.87 1.10 -13.06
N PRO A 61 3.74 0.11 -13.95
CA PRO A 61 2.60 0.03 -14.84
C PRO A 61 1.29 -0.12 -14.03
N PRO A 62 0.22 0.59 -14.39
CA PRO A 62 -1.06 0.44 -13.71
C PRO A 62 -1.73 -0.91 -14.05
N PRO A 63 -2.59 -1.46 -13.17
CA PRO A 63 -2.99 -0.90 -11.88
C PRO A 63 -1.91 -1.10 -10.80
N CYS A 64 -1.57 -0.03 -10.09
CA CYS A 64 -0.55 -0.06 -9.04
C CYS A 64 -0.87 0.94 -7.92
N LEU A 65 -0.12 0.86 -6.83
CA LEU A 65 -0.15 1.85 -5.76
C LEU A 65 1.08 2.75 -5.87
N TRP A 66 0.82 4.06 -5.85
CA TRP A 66 1.82 5.08 -5.63
C TRP A 66 2.01 5.25 -4.12
N VAL A 67 3.21 4.97 -3.61
CA VAL A 67 3.50 5.00 -2.18
C VAL A 67 4.68 5.93 -1.92
N GLU A 68 4.41 7.02 -1.22
CA GLU A 68 5.40 7.98 -0.74
C GLU A 68 5.29 8.14 0.77
N GLY A 69 6.25 8.82 1.39
CA GLY A 69 6.11 9.23 2.77
C GLY A 69 7.42 9.32 3.52
N TRP A 70 7.39 8.89 4.77
CA TRP A 70 8.52 8.97 5.69
C TRP A 70 8.72 7.65 6.43
N ALA A 71 9.97 7.37 6.74
CA ALA A 71 10.43 6.21 7.48
C ALA A 71 11.35 6.70 8.58
N ARG A 72 10.86 6.72 9.82
CA ARG A 72 11.59 7.22 10.99
C ARG A 72 12.05 6.06 11.85
N PRO A 73 13.34 5.99 12.23
CA PRO A 73 13.80 5.00 13.18
C PRO A 73 13.17 5.26 14.56
N THR A 74 12.74 4.21 15.23
CA THR A 74 12.26 4.22 16.63
C THR A 74 13.11 3.27 17.47
N ARG A 75 12.91 3.24 18.79
CA ARG A 75 13.61 2.30 19.68
C ARG A 75 13.29 0.82 19.38
N GLU A 76 12.16 0.56 18.74
CA GLU A 76 11.59 -0.78 18.54
C GLU A 76 11.58 -1.21 17.06
N GLY A 77 11.97 -0.31 16.13
CA GLY A 77 11.98 -0.61 14.71
C GLY A 77 11.89 0.63 13.82
N LEU A 78 11.10 0.54 12.76
CA LEU A 78 10.90 1.62 11.80
C LEU A 78 9.43 2.04 11.80
N GLU A 79 9.16 3.31 12.07
CA GLU A 79 7.84 3.90 11.91
C GLU A 79 7.69 4.46 10.49
N LEU A 80 6.73 3.92 9.75
CA LEU A 80 6.39 4.35 8.40
C LEU A 80 5.14 5.21 8.44
N GLU A 81 5.24 6.37 7.82
CA GLU A 81 4.11 7.24 7.52
C GLU A 81 3.96 7.33 6.01
N LEU A 82 2.96 6.64 5.45
CA LEU A 82 2.81 6.41 4.02
C LEU A 82 1.62 7.19 3.47
N GLU A 83 1.82 7.94 2.40
CA GLU A 83 0.76 8.39 1.51
C GLU A 83 0.61 7.37 0.37
N VAL A 84 -0.59 6.81 0.23
CA VAL A 84 -0.92 5.76 -0.73
C VAL A 84 -1.95 6.30 -1.71
N ALA A 85 -1.70 6.18 -3.01
CA ALA A 85 -2.65 6.52 -4.06
C ALA A 85 -2.83 5.38 -5.06
N LEU A 86 -4.07 5.16 -5.50
CA LEU A 86 -4.36 4.21 -6.57
C LEU A 86 -4.06 4.83 -7.93
N VAL A 87 -3.23 4.17 -8.74
CA VAL A 87 -2.97 4.53 -10.13
C VAL A 87 -3.68 3.52 -11.02
N LEU A 88 -4.59 4.01 -11.84
CA LEU A 88 -5.42 3.21 -12.74
C LEU A 88 -4.97 3.39 -14.20
N PRO A 89 -5.21 2.40 -15.07
CA PRO A 89 -5.06 2.62 -16.50
C PRO A 89 -6.03 3.72 -16.97
N PRO A 90 -5.72 4.43 -18.06
CA PRO A 90 -6.63 5.42 -18.63
C PRO A 90 -7.94 4.73 -19.03
N GLY A 91 -9.02 4.99 -18.29
CA GLY A 91 -10.31 4.33 -18.51
C GLY A 91 -11.06 4.95 -19.69
N GLN A 92 -11.06 4.29 -20.85
CA GLN A 92 -11.68 4.78 -22.08
C GLN A 92 -13.11 4.23 -22.24
N SER A 93 -13.30 2.96 -21.90
CA SER A 93 -14.57 2.24 -21.94
C SER A 93 -15.34 2.31 -20.62
N TRP A 94 -16.65 2.00 -20.69
CA TRP A 94 -17.48 1.87 -19.49
C TRP A 94 -16.97 0.77 -18.55
N GLY A 95 -16.52 -0.36 -19.11
CA GLY A 95 -15.95 -1.47 -18.33
C GLY A 95 -14.71 -1.07 -17.56
N GLU A 96 -13.78 -0.32 -18.17
CA GLU A 96 -12.58 0.16 -17.49
C GLU A 96 -12.91 1.16 -16.38
N ARG A 97 -13.91 2.02 -16.58
CA ARG A 97 -14.39 2.93 -15.51
C ARG A 97 -15.00 2.15 -14.35
N ALA A 98 -15.81 1.13 -14.63
CA ALA A 98 -16.41 0.27 -13.60
C ALA A 98 -15.34 -0.50 -12.82
N PHE A 99 -14.35 -1.07 -13.52
CA PHE A 99 -13.19 -1.72 -12.91
C PHE A 99 -12.42 -0.78 -11.98
N GLY A 100 -12.16 0.47 -12.42
CA GLY A 100 -11.53 1.49 -11.59
C GLY A 100 -12.29 1.76 -10.30
N ARG A 101 -13.63 1.87 -10.35
CA ARG A 101 -14.47 2.05 -9.16
C ARG A 101 -14.42 0.87 -8.20
N ILE A 102 -14.38 -0.36 -8.73
CA ILE A 102 -14.23 -1.57 -7.90
C ILE A 102 -12.88 -1.52 -7.17
N LEU A 103 -11.79 -1.19 -7.88
CA LEU A 103 -10.46 -1.09 -7.27
C LEU A 103 -10.38 0.00 -6.20
N GLU A 104 -11.01 1.16 -6.42
CA GLU A 104 -11.10 2.22 -5.41
C GLU A 104 -11.79 1.73 -4.14
N ALA A 105 -12.94 1.06 -4.27
CA ALA A 105 -13.68 0.52 -3.14
C ALA A 105 -12.89 -0.57 -2.39
N LEU A 106 -12.21 -1.46 -3.11
CA LEU A 106 -11.35 -2.48 -2.51
C LEU A 106 -10.18 -1.86 -1.73
N LEU A 107 -9.53 -0.85 -2.30
CA LEU A 107 -8.44 -0.15 -1.63
C LEU A 107 -8.94 0.54 -0.35
N LEU A 108 -10.09 1.20 -0.39
CA LEU A 108 -10.65 1.86 0.79
C LEU A 108 -10.87 0.86 1.94
N ARG A 109 -11.50 -0.28 1.66
CA ARG A 109 -11.73 -1.35 2.66
C ARG A 109 -10.42 -1.91 3.21
N ALA A 110 -9.42 -2.08 2.36
CA ALA A 110 -8.11 -2.56 2.78
C ALA A 110 -7.43 -1.57 3.74
N LEU A 111 -7.50 -0.28 3.44
CA LEU A 111 -6.92 0.78 4.27
C LEU A 111 -7.64 0.92 5.61
N GLU A 112 -8.96 0.78 5.65
CA GLU A 112 -9.74 0.71 6.88
C GLU A 112 -9.29 -0.47 7.76
N ALA A 113 -9.12 -1.66 7.17
CA ALA A 113 -8.64 -2.82 7.92
C ALA A 113 -7.23 -2.61 8.50
N LEU A 114 -6.36 -1.90 7.77
CA LEU A 114 -5.01 -1.57 8.23
C LEU A 114 -5.02 -0.52 9.35
N SER A 115 -5.87 0.49 9.28
CA SER A 115 -5.96 1.56 10.29
C SER A 115 -6.57 1.08 11.62
N HIS A 116 -7.49 0.12 11.58
CA HIS A 116 -8.03 -0.50 12.78
C HIS A 116 -7.04 -1.44 13.48
N ARG A 117 -6.12 -2.06 12.73
CA ARG A 117 -5.12 -3.00 13.26
C ARG A 117 -3.82 -2.33 13.71
N SER A 118 -3.51 -1.13 13.23
CA SER A 118 -2.36 -0.33 13.71
C SER A 118 -2.54 0.24 15.12
N ARG A 119 -3.67 -0.06 15.79
CA ARG A 119 -4.01 0.36 17.16
C ARG A 119 -3.93 -0.76 18.20
N SER A 120 -3.42 -1.95 17.89
CA SER A 120 -3.31 -3.02 18.89
C SER A 120 -2.03 -2.88 19.72
N PRO A 121 -2.11 -2.59 21.03
CA PRO A 121 -0.99 -2.67 21.95
C PRO A 121 -1.00 -4.05 22.59
N VAL A 122 -0.01 -4.89 22.33
CA VAL A 122 0.42 -5.93 23.29
C VAL A 122 1.92 -6.12 23.13
#